data_AF-A0A7Y3MAF1-F1
#
_entry.id   AF-A0A7Y3MAF1-F1
#
_cell.length_a   1.000
_cell.length_b   1.000
_cell.length_c   1.000
_cell.angle_alpha   90.00
_cell.angle_beta   90.00
_cell.angle_gamma   90.00
#
_symmetry.space_group_name_H-M   'P 1'
#
loop_
_entity.id
_entity.type
_entity.pdbx_description
1 polymer ?
#
loop_
_entity_poly.entity_id
_entity_poly.type
_entity_poly.pdbx_seq_one_letter_code
_entity_poly.pdbx_strand_id
1 'polypeptide(L)'
;MEFNVPLKILKQLGSSVNKKTMRKHFYSLILLLVIFSSCQIDRLSKFCEAVIIEDVQIVQERVNDIIQDLEPIETIEDPRGHLLNLDVLISELNLDLCMSASLLCYACIETLPEQSEVVLRIDDGGFITEKIIDVATPIGTPMFFVGMHD
;
A
#
# COMPACT_ATOMS: atom_id res chain seq x y z
N MET A 1 -12.47 -44.98 -66.33
CA MET A 1 -13.76 -44.31 -66.60
C MET A 1 -13.71 -43.00 -65.82
N GLU A 2 -13.28 -41.93 -66.49
CA GLU A 2 -13.00 -40.63 -65.88
C GLU A 2 -14.29 -39.81 -65.82
N PHE A 3 -14.74 -39.45 -64.62
CA PHE A 3 -15.82 -38.48 -64.44
C PHE A 3 -15.23 -37.07 -64.34
N ASN A 4 -15.31 -36.38 -65.48
CA ASN A 4 -14.93 -34.99 -65.63
C ASN A 4 -16.08 -34.11 -65.12
N VAL A 5 -15.92 -33.48 -63.96
CA VAL A 5 -16.88 -32.48 -63.47
C VAL A 5 -16.37 -31.09 -63.83
N PRO A 6 -17.11 -30.30 -64.63
CA PRO A 6 -16.66 -28.98 -65.06
C PRO A 6 -16.57 -28.01 -63.88
N LEU A 7 -15.43 -27.34 -63.79
CA LEU A 7 -14.99 -26.35 -62.80
C LEU A 7 -15.79 -25.03 -62.83
N LYS A 8 -17.12 -25.09 -63.01
CA LYS A 8 -18.00 -23.91 -63.13
C LYS A 8 -18.99 -23.72 -61.99
N ILE A 9 -19.09 -24.65 -61.03
CA ILE A 9 -20.12 -24.59 -59.96
C ILE A 9 -19.56 -24.14 -58.59
N LEU A 10 -18.25 -23.91 -58.45
CA LEU A 10 -17.66 -23.36 -57.22
C LEU A 10 -17.40 -21.83 -57.28
N LYS A 11 -18.19 -21.09 -58.05
CA LYS A 11 -18.05 -19.62 -58.19
C LYS A 11 -19.24 -18.80 -57.69
N GLN A 12 -20.21 -19.40 -56.99
CA GLN A 12 -21.40 -18.68 -56.50
C GLN A 12 -21.63 -18.69 -54.99
N LEU A 13 -20.69 -19.19 -54.17
CA LEU A 13 -20.72 -19.00 -52.71
C LEU A 13 -19.66 -18.00 -52.22
N GLY A 14 -19.15 -17.15 -53.11
CA GLY A 14 -18.53 -15.89 -52.73
C GLY A 14 -19.61 -14.87 -52.41
N SER A 15 -20.40 -15.12 -51.35
CA SER A 15 -21.25 -14.06 -50.81
C SER A 15 -20.33 -12.89 -50.49
N SER A 16 -20.70 -11.74 -51.05
CA SER A 16 -20.02 -10.47 -50.91
C SER A 16 -20.10 -10.03 -49.45
N VAL A 17 -19.33 -10.66 -48.58
CA VAL A 17 -18.99 -10.07 -47.30
C VAL A 17 -18.05 -8.94 -47.64
N ASN A 18 -18.61 -7.72 -47.64
CA ASN A 18 -17.90 -6.49 -47.90
C ASN A 18 -16.70 -6.39 -46.95
N LYS A 19 -15.51 -6.75 -47.44
CA LYS A 19 -14.26 -6.80 -46.67
C LYS A 19 -13.92 -5.47 -45.97
N LYS A 20 -14.47 -4.35 -46.48
CA LYS A 20 -14.33 -3.03 -45.84
C LYS A 20 -15.15 -2.89 -44.55
N THR A 21 -16.32 -3.53 -44.46
CA THR A 21 -17.19 -3.45 -43.28
C THR A 21 -16.67 -4.33 -42.14
N MET A 22 -16.19 -5.55 -42.44
CA MET A 22 -15.57 -6.46 -41.46
C MET A 22 -14.30 -5.89 -40.82
N ARG A 23 -13.44 -5.21 -41.60
CA ARG A 23 -12.23 -4.55 -41.07
C ARG A 23 -12.57 -3.44 -40.07
N LYS A 24 -13.61 -2.64 -40.33
CA LYS A 24 -14.03 -1.55 -39.43
C LYS A 24 -14.52 -2.06 -38.08
N HIS A 25 -15.29 -3.15 -38.05
CA HIS A 25 -15.73 -3.76 -36.79
C HIS A 25 -14.58 -4.40 -36.00
N PHE A 26 -13.58 -4.97 -36.68
CA PHE A 26 -12.41 -5.54 -36.01
C PHE A 26 -11.53 -4.47 -35.34
N TYR A 27 -11.27 -3.35 -36.00
CA TYR A 27 -10.55 -2.22 -35.38
C TYR A 27 -11.36 -1.57 -34.26
N SER A 28 -12.70 -1.49 -34.40
CA SER A 28 -13.57 -0.98 -33.34
C SER A 28 -13.58 -1.89 -32.10
N LEU A 29 -13.50 -3.21 -32.28
CA LEU A 29 -13.46 -4.17 -31.17
C LEU A 29 -12.11 -4.15 -30.44
N ILE A 30 -11.01 -4.02 -31.19
CA ILE A 30 -9.65 -3.88 -30.63
C ILE A 30 -9.52 -2.56 -29.87
N LEU A 31 -10.06 -1.46 -30.40
CA LEU A 31 -10.04 -0.17 -29.71
C LEU A 31 -10.84 -0.22 -28.40
N LEU A 32 -11.96 -0.95 -28.37
CA LEU A 32 -12.76 -1.15 -27.16
C LEU A 32 -12.05 -2.01 -26.10
N LEU A 33 -11.20 -2.95 -26.50
CA LEU A 33 -10.43 -3.81 -25.59
C LEU A 33 -9.24 -3.09 -24.95
N VAL A 34 -8.67 -2.07 -25.59
CA VAL A 34 -7.55 -1.28 -25.01
C VAL A 34 -8.02 -0.35 -23.88
N ILE A 35 -9.30 0.04 -23.86
CA ILE A 35 -9.84 0.98 -22.87
C ILE A 35 -10.15 0.32 -21.50
N PHE A 36 -10.22 -1.01 -21.41
CA PHE A 36 -10.55 -1.72 -20.16
C PHE A 36 -9.34 -2.21 -19.36
N SER A 37 -8.11 -1.95 -19.81
CA SER A 37 -6.90 -2.49 -19.15
C SER A 37 -6.20 -1.53 -18.19
N SER A 38 -6.74 -0.34 -17.94
CA SER A 38 -6.18 0.59 -16.95
C SER A 38 -6.91 0.46 -15.62
N CYS A 39 -6.79 -0.72 -15.00
CA CYS A 39 -7.02 -0.85 -13.56
C CYS A 39 -5.69 -0.48 -12.90
N GLN A 40 -5.51 0.78 -12.51
CA GLN A 40 -4.43 1.14 -11.59
C GLN A 40 -4.77 0.49 -10.25
N ILE A 41 -4.12 -0.63 -9.95
CA ILE A 41 -4.14 -1.20 -8.60
C ILE A 41 -3.41 -0.18 -7.74
N ASP A 42 -4.15 0.52 -6.89
CA ASP A 42 -3.57 1.40 -5.89
C ASP A 42 -2.72 0.54 -4.96
N ARG A 43 -1.40 0.72 -5.03
CA ARG A 43 -0.44 -0.13 -4.31
C ARG A 43 -0.25 0.30 -2.85
N LEU A 44 -0.52 1.57 -2.57
CA LEU A 44 -0.33 2.16 -1.26
C LEU A 44 -1.65 2.15 -0.49
N SER A 45 -1.57 1.79 0.79
CA SER A 45 -2.66 2.10 1.70
C SER A 45 -2.70 3.61 1.96
N LYS A 46 -3.86 4.13 2.37
CA LYS A 46 -4.01 5.55 2.74
C LYS A 46 -3.01 5.99 3.81
N PHE A 47 -2.64 5.07 4.71
CA PHE A 47 -1.65 5.35 5.74
C PHE A 47 -0.25 5.47 5.14
N CYS A 48 0.17 4.54 4.28
CA CYS A 48 1.47 4.65 3.58
C CYS A 48 1.57 5.92 2.74
N GLU A 49 0.51 6.30 2.02
CA GLU A 49 0.46 7.56 1.28
C GLU A 49 0.63 8.75 2.21
N ALA A 50 -0.09 8.79 3.34
CA ALA A 50 0.02 9.83 4.36
C ALA A 50 1.45 9.96 4.93
N VAL A 51 2.14 8.85 5.17
CA VAL A 51 3.55 8.88 5.62
C VAL A 51 4.46 9.47 4.54
N ILE A 52 4.28 9.10 3.27
CA ILE A 52 5.08 9.62 2.15
C ILE A 52 4.89 11.13 1.98
N ILE A 53 3.65 11.62 2.05
CA ILE A 53 3.34 13.05 1.84
C ILE A 53 3.41 13.89 3.12
N GLU A 54 3.85 13.30 4.24
CA GLU A 54 3.95 13.93 5.55
C GLU A 54 2.62 14.48 6.09
N ASP A 55 1.51 13.78 5.84
CA ASP A 55 0.22 14.10 6.45
C ASP A 55 0.20 13.66 7.92
N VAL A 56 0.76 14.52 8.77
CA VAL A 56 0.89 14.29 10.21
C VAL A 56 -0.45 14.02 10.87
N GLN A 57 -1.56 14.58 10.38
CA GLN A 57 -2.87 14.36 11.01
C GLN A 57 -3.30 12.90 10.85
N ILE A 58 -3.23 12.35 9.64
CA ILE A 58 -3.60 10.95 9.38
C ILE A 58 -2.65 10.00 10.12
N VAL A 59 -1.36 10.31 10.13
CA VAL A 59 -0.36 9.51 10.84
C VAL A 59 -0.64 9.50 12.34
N GLN A 60 -0.85 10.67 12.94
CA GLN A 60 -1.19 10.81 14.35
C GLN A 60 -2.47 10.07 14.71
N GLU A 61 -3.55 10.24 13.93
CA GLU A 61 -4.82 9.56 14.17
C GLU A 61 -4.64 8.04 14.19
N ARG A 62 -3.93 7.48 13.21
CA ARG A 62 -3.71 6.02 13.14
C ARG A 62 -2.78 5.51 14.23
N VAL A 63 -1.67 6.21 14.53
CA VAL A 63 -0.75 5.79 15.58
C VAL A 63 -1.44 5.83 16.95
N ASN A 64 -2.17 6.91 17.25
CA ASN A 64 -2.92 7.03 18.50
C ASN A 64 -4.03 6.00 18.61
N ASP A 65 -4.76 5.69 17.53
CA ASP A 65 -5.77 4.63 17.51
C ASP A 65 -5.21 3.28 17.99
N ILE A 66 -3.95 2.97 17.62
CA ILE A 66 -3.27 1.74 18.02
C ILE A 66 -2.86 1.77 19.50
N ILE A 67 -2.35 2.91 20.00
CA ILE A 67 -1.65 2.96 21.31
C ILE A 67 -2.47 3.55 22.46
N GLN A 68 -3.59 4.23 22.19
CA GLN A 68 -4.34 5.00 23.20
C GLN A 68 -4.84 4.15 24.39
N ASP A 69 -5.12 2.87 24.16
CA ASP A 69 -5.62 1.94 25.18
C ASP A 69 -4.52 1.03 25.76
N LEU A 70 -3.26 1.23 25.38
CA LEU A 70 -2.12 0.43 25.83
C LEU A 70 -1.51 1.03 27.09
N GLU A 71 -1.96 0.52 28.24
CA GLU A 71 -1.41 0.88 29.56
C GLU A 71 0.03 0.34 29.73
N PRO A 72 0.92 1.07 30.43
CA PRO A 72 2.25 0.58 30.73
C PRO A 72 2.23 -0.58 31.73
N ILE A 73 3.11 -1.56 31.53
CA ILE A 73 3.38 -2.67 32.46
C ILE A 73 4.82 -2.58 32.94
N GLU A 74 5.02 -1.86 34.04
CA GLU A 74 6.35 -1.65 34.61
C GLU A 74 6.98 -2.96 35.10
N THR A 75 8.26 -3.13 34.79
CA THR A 75 9.10 -4.25 35.26
C THR A 75 10.45 -3.73 35.76
N ILE A 76 11.29 -4.61 36.30
CA ILE A 76 12.63 -4.22 36.74
C ILE A 76 13.50 -3.82 35.53
N GLU A 77 13.31 -4.51 34.41
CA GLU A 77 14.04 -4.32 33.16
C GLU A 77 13.45 -3.18 32.30
N ASP A 78 12.16 -2.89 32.46
CA ASP A 78 11.44 -1.79 31.81
C ASP A 78 10.65 -0.98 32.84
N PRO A 79 11.30 -0.02 33.54
CA PRO A 79 10.64 0.80 34.55
C PRO A 79 9.55 1.74 34.01
N ARG A 80 9.51 1.99 32.70
CA ARG A 80 8.45 2.80 32.05
C ARG A 80 7.26 1.94 31.62
N GLY A 81 7.50 0.65 31.36
CA GLY A 81 6.47 -0.33 31.05
C GLY A 81 5.93 -0.27 29.62
N HIS A 82 6.62 0.41 28.71
CA HIS A 82 6.15 0.65 27.34
C HIS A 82 6.84 -0.21 26.27
N LEU A 83 7.82 -1.04 26.62
CA LEU A 83 8.54 -1.86 25.64
C LEU A 83 7.57 -2.78 24.87
N LEU A 84 6.67 -3.44 25.59
CA LEU A 84 5.63 -4.28 24.97
C LEU A 84 4.61 -3.47 24.16
N ASN A 85 4.31 -2.23 24.58
CA ASN A 85 3.36 -1.38 23.85
C ASN A 85 3.95 -0.91 22.52
N LEU A 86 5.27 -0.66 22.47
CA LEU A 86 5.97 -0.40 21.21
C LEU A 86 6.01 -1.63 20.31
N ASP A 87 6.19 -2.83 20.86
CA ASP A 87 6.11 -4.07 20.08
C ASP A 87 4.72 -4.25 19.45
N VAL A 88 3.65 -3.90 20.18
CA VAL A 88 2.27 -3.90 19.65
C VAL A 88 2.12 -2.87 18.54
N LEU A 89 2.57 -1.62 18.76
CA LEU A 89 2.54 -0.58 17.72
C LEU A 89 3.25 -1.03 16.44
N ILE A 90 4.48 -1.55 16.57
CA ILE A 90 5.28 -2.03 15.45
C ILE A 90 4.58 -3.20 14.75
N SER A 91 3.99 -4.13 15.50
CA SER A 91 3.28 -5.28 14.92
C SER A 91 2.06 -4.86 14.12
N GLU A 92 1.26 -3.92 14.65
CA GLU A 92 0.07 -3.39 13.97
C GLU A 92 0.42 -2.59 12.71
N LEU A 93 1.48 -1.77 12.77
CA LEU A 93 1.99 -1.05 11.59
C LEU A 93 2.48 -2.04 10.51
N ASN A 94 3.19 -3.10 10.88
CA ASN A 94 3.66 -4.12 9.94
C ASN A 94 2.54 -4.96 9.28
N LEU A 95 1.26 -4.73 9.61
CA LEU A 95 0.13 -5.32 8.87
C LEU A 95 -0.09 -4.68 7.50
N ASP A 96 0.36 -3.43 7.30
CA ASP A 96 0.30 -2.75 6.00
C ASP A 96 1.39 -3.28 5.05
N LEU A 97 0.98 -3.90 3.94
CA LEU A 97 1.89 -4.54 2.98
C LEU A 97 2.83 -3.57 2.25
N CYS A 98 2.52 -2.27 2.25
CA CYS A 98 3.33 -1.24 1.61
C CYS A 98 4.50 -0.77 2.46
N MET A 99 4.60 -1.20 3.72
CA MET A 99 5.64 -0.72 4.63
C MET A 99 6.20 -1.78 5.56
N SER A 100 7.29 -1.40 6.23
CA SER A 100 7.82 -2.09 7.39
C SER A 100 8.13 -1.09 8.50
N ALA A 101 7.86 -1.47 9.75
CA ALA A 101 8.13 -0.67 10.93
C ALA A 101 9.13 -1.41 11.85
N SER A 102 10.02 -0.66 12.48
CA SER A 102 10.94 -1.22 13.49
C SER A 102 11.30 -0.18 14.54
N LEU A 103 11.59 -0.64 15.75
CA LEU A 103 12.09 0.21 16.83
C LEU A 103 13.48 0.73 16.45
N LEU A 104 13.64 2.05 16.38
CA LEU A 104 14.94 2.70 16.23
C LEU A 104 15.59 2.89 17.61
N CYS A 105 14.82 3.42 18.56
CA CYS A 105 15.27 3.56 19.94
C CYS A 105 14.09 3.54 20.92
N TYR A 106 14.34 3.06 22.14
CA TYR A 106 13.38 3.13 23.25
C TYR A 106 13.78 4.24 24.23
N ALA A 107 12.88 5.20 24.44
CA ALA A 107 13.01 6.30 25.39
C ALA A 107 14.36 7.04 25.29
N CYS A 108 14.89 7.21 24.08
CA CYS A 108 16.23 7.77 23.87
C CYS A 108 16.25 9.30 23.71
N ILE A 109 15.08 9.91 23.50
CA ILE A 109 14.96 11.35 23.34
C ILE A 109 14.62 11.97 24.70
N GLU A 110 15.62 12.64 25.29
CA GLU A 110 15.56 13.28 26.61
C GLU A 110 14.65 14.53 26.61
N THR A 111 13.35 14.28 26.62
CA THR A 111 12.29 15.31 26.75
C THR A 111 11.38 14.99 27.93
N LEU A 112 10.34 15.79 28.15
CA LEU A 112 9.36 15.57 29.23
C LEU A 112 7.95 15.41 28.63
N PRO A 113 7.43 14.18 28.47
CA PRO A 113 8.06 12.87 28.75
C PRO A 113 9.17 12.50 27.74
N GLU A 114 9.98 11.49 28.06
CA GLU A 114 10.92 10.90 27.09
C GLU A 114 10.18 10.35 25.87
N GLN A 115 10.86 10.27 24.73
CA GLN A 115 10.28 9.75 23.49
C GLN A 115 11.10 8.59 22.94
N SER A 116 10.40 7.68 22.28
CA SER A 116 10.93 6.57 21.50
C SER A 116 10.76 6.87 20.03
N GLU A 117 11.64 6.31 19.22
CA GLU A 117 11.62 6.47 17.76
C GLU A 117 11.28 5.13 17.10
N VAL A 118 10.31 5.14 16.19
CA VAL A 118 9.99 4.01 15.32
C VAL A 118 10.26 4.43 13.89
N VAL A 119 11.10 3.69 13.19
CA VAL A 119 11.38 3.92 11.78
C VAL A 119 10.35 3.17 10.92
N LEU A 120 9.79 3.88 9.95
CA LEU A 120 8.87 3.41 8.93
C LEU A 120 9.59 3.41 7.58
N ARG A 121 9.58 2.29 6.87
CA ARG A 121 10.12 2.15 5.52
C ARG A 121 9.00 1.75 4.57
N ILE A 122 8.71 2.59 3.59
CA ILE A 122 7.66 2.39 2.59
C ILE A 122 8.32 2.07 1.24
N ASP A 123 7.85 1.02 0.56
CA ASP A 123 8.28 0.63 -0.79
C ASP A 123 7.12 0.86 -1.78
N ASP A 124 7.20 1.96 -2.52
CA ASP A 124 6.30 2.23 -3.65
C ASP A 124 6.96 1.81 -4.96
N GLY A 125 6.81 0.53 -5.31
CA GLY A 125 7.25 0.04 -6.62
C GLY A 125 8.76 0.18 -6.88
N GLY A 126 9.58 0.11 -5.83
CA GLY A 126 11.03 0.26 -5.84
C GLY A 126 11.53 1.62 -5.36
N PHE A 127 10.64 2.58 -5.11
CA PHE A 127 10.99 3.84 -4.45
C PHE A 127 10.85 3.68 -2.94
N ILE A 128 11.97 3.73 -2.23
CA ILE A 128 12.01 3.58 -0.77
C ILE A 128 11.94 4.96 -0.12
N THR A 129 10.92 5.18 0.70
CA THR A 129 10.81 6.32 1.61
C THR A 129 11.01 5.84 3.03
N GLU A 130 11.85 6.53 3.80
CA GLU A 130 12.06 6.26 5.22
C GLU A 130 11.57 7.48 6.01
N LYS A 131 10.83 7.25 7.09
CA LYS A 131 10.36 8.26 8.05
C LYS A 131 10.52 7.74 9.45
N ILE A 132 10.76 8.61 10.40
CA ILE A 132 10.81 8.30 11.83
C ILE A 132 9.60 8.94 12.49
N ILE A 133 8.85 8.15 13.27
CA ILE A 133 7.79 8.67 14.13
C ILE A 133 8.28 8.72 15.58
N ASP A 134 7.95 9.81 16.25
CA ASP A 134 8.22 10.05 17.65
C ASP A 134 7.00 9.67 18.48
N VAL A 135 7.22 8.84 19.50
CA VAL A 135 6.19 8.38 20.41
C VAL A 135 6.61 8.69 21.84
N ALA A 136 5.83 9.50 22.54
CA ALA A 136 6.04 9.78 23.95
C ALA A 136 5.85 8.52 24.79
N THR A 137 6.80 8.26 25.70
CA THR A 137 6.81 7.14 26.67
C THR A 137 6.78 7.65 28.11
N PRO A 138 5.67 8.28 28.53
CA PRO A 138 5.51 8.76 29.89
C PRO A 138 5.52 7.61 30.91
N ILE A 139 5.75 7.93 32.19
CA ILE A 139 5.63 6.93 33.26
C ILE A 139 4.17 6.86 33.72
N GLY A 140 3.62 5.65 33.79
CA GLY A 140 2.30 5.39 34.40
C GLY A 140 1.08 5.88 33.59
N THR A 141 1.26 6.30 32.34
CA THR A 141 0.15 6.68 31.44
C THR A 141 0.38 6.11 30.04
N PRO A 142 -0.65 5.97 29.18
CA PRO A 142 -0.46 5.51 27.81
C PRO A 142 0.50 6.37 26.97
N MET A 143 1.09 5.74 25.96
CA MET A 143 1.91 6.42 24.95
C MET A 143 1.04 7.31 24.05
N PHE A 144 1.67 8.30 23.40
CA PHE A 144 1.01 9.12 22.39
C PHE A 144 1.99 9.59 21.31
N PHE A 145 1.47 9.78 20.10
CA PHE A 145 2.23 10.34 18.98
C PHE A 145 2.67 11.78 19.27
N VAL A 146 3.92 12.10 18.94
CA VAL A 146 4.51 13.44 19.10
C VAL A 146 4.78 14.09 17.76
N GLY A 147 5.39 13.37 16.82
CA GLY A 147 5.90 13.94 15.58
C GLY A 147 6.33 12.90 14.57
N MET A 148 6.68 13.39 13.38
CA MET A 148 7.26 12.59 12.31
C MET A 148 8.34 13.42 11.60
N HIS A 149 9.48 12.81 11.30
CA HIS A 149 10.61 13.45 10.63
C HIS A 149 11.37 12.45 9.73
N ASP A 150 12.45 12.91 9.11
CA ASP A 150 13.39 12.10 8.34
C ASP A 150 14.48 11.47 9.22
#